data_AF-A0A9W6XFT8-F1
#
_entry.id   AF-A0A9W6XFT8-F1
#
_cell.length_a   1.000
_cell.length_b   1.000
_cell.length_c   1.000
_cell.angle_alpha   90.00
_cell.angle_beta   90.00
_cell.angle_gamma   90.00
#
_symmetry.space_group_name_H-M   'P 1'
#
loop_
_entity.id
_entity.type
_entity.pdbx_description
1 polymer ?
#
loop_
_entity_poly.entity_id
_entity_poly.type
_entity_poly.pdbx_seq_one_letter_code
_entity_poly.pdbx_strand_id
1 'polypeptide(L)'
;MNLRKILGEDSEEPDHDIDSDYDDKPEQVARDEKREQKDAAAADDAESEEKTEIYILADRWNEDEYRALIATEPWTEMFEARPKELYDYKREDLSVDTKHQLDKYVAFMEENARALWEILHWLIMKTRGKTAKEADSLAGSQQLYKRRCYRHVNWL
;
A
#
# COMPACT_ATOMS: atom_id res chain seq x y z
N MET A 1 29.35 14.81 -67.31
CA MET A 1 30.15 13.82 -68.08
C MET A 1 30.35 12.62 -67.18
N ASN A 2 29.99 11.43 -67.67
CA ASN A 2 29.96 10.15 -66.95
C ASN A 2 31.31 9.44 -67.10
N LEU A 3 31.83 8.81 -66.04
CA LEU A 3 33.06 7.99 -66.11
C LEU A 3 32.89 6.67 -65.34
N ARG A 4 31.83 5.92 -65.65
CA ARG A 4 31.94 4.44 -65.60
C ARG A 4 32.54 3.98 -66.93
N LYS A 5 33.66 3.24 -66.85
CA LYS A 5 34.42 2.53 -67.92
C LYS A 5 35.74 3.18 -68.34
N ILE A 6 36.81 2.96 -67.59
CA ILE A 6 38.17 2.83 -68.15
C ILE A 6 38.94 1.83 -67.26
N LEU A 7 39.11 0.59 -67.74
CA LEU A 7 39.98 -0.50 -67.23
C LEU A 7 39.46 -1.17 -65.92
N GLY A 8 39.18 -2.48 -65.81
CA GLY A 8 39.66 -3.64 -66.55
C GLY A 8 40.19 -4.65 -65.51
N GLU A 9 39.42 -5.71 -65.27
CA GLU A 9 39.83 -7.03 -64.74
C GLU A 9 40.12 -7.20 -63.22
N ASP A 10 39.25 -8.06 -62.65
CA ASP A 10 39.52 -9.28 -61.90
C ASP A 10 40.19 -9.21 -60.51
N SER A 11 39.36 -9.37 -59.48
CA SER A 11 39.67 -10.23 -58.34
C SER A 11 38.37 -10.76 -57.74
N GLU A 12 38.14 -12.06 -57.94
CA GLU A 12 37.21 -12.86 -57.14
C GLU A 12 37.68 -12.84 -55.69
N GLU A 13 36.83 -12.39 -54.76
CA GLU A 13 36.95 -12.71 -53.33
C GLU A 13 35.61 -13.23 -52.80
N PRO A 14 35.65 -14.18 -51.86
CA PRO A 14 34.70 -15.28 -51.81
C PRO A 14 33.41 -14.92 -51.06
N ASP A 15 32.30 -15.53 -51.52
CA ASP A 15 31.05 -15.60 -50.79
C ASP A 15 31.29 -16.18 -49.39
N HIS A 16 31.30 -15.31 -48.38
CA HIS A 16 31.10 -15.73 -47.01
C HIS A 16 29.64 -15.46 -46.67
N ASP A 17 28.83 -16.50 -46.86
CA ASP A 17 27.49 -16.58 -46.27
C ASP A 17 27.62 -16.36 -44.76
N ILE A 18 27.19 -15.18 -44.30
CA ILE A 18 26.81 -14.98 -42.90
C ILE A 18 25.29 -14.86 -42.93
N ASP A 19 24.63 -16.00 -43.07
CA ASP A 19 23.23 -16.09 -42.72
C ASP A 19 23.11 -15.96 -41.20
N SER A 20 22.61 -14.80 -40.83
CA SER A 20 22.12 -14.42 -39.52
C SER A 20 20.86 -15.25 -39.21
N ASP A 21 21.02 -16.39 -38.54
CA ASP A 21 19.92 -17.07 -37.86
C ASP A 21 20.15 -17.00 -36.34
N TYR A 22 19.62 -15.92 -35.76
CA TYR A 22 19.30 -15.83 -34.33
C TYR A 22 18.11 -16.76 -34.05
N ASP A 23 18.38 -18.07 -33.99
CA ASP A 23 17.41 -19.05 -33.51
C ASP A 23 17.63 -19.24 -32.00
N ASP A 24 16.97 -18.38 -31.23
CA ASP A 24 17.02 -18.39 -29.77
C ASP A 24 16.37 -19.68 -29.29
N LYS A 25 17.20 -20.67 -28.93
CA LYS A 25 16.72 -22.01 -28.58
C LYS A 25 15.72 -21.88 -27.42
N PRO A 26 14.47 -22.36 -27.57
CA PRO A 26 13.39 -22.14 -26.59
C PRO A 26 13.72 -22.70 -25.21
N GLU A 27 14.66 -23.64 -25.12
CA GLU A 27 15.16 -24.20 -23.86
C GLU A 27 16.04 -23.23 -23.06
N GLN A 28 16.75 -22.32 -23.74
CA GLN A 28 17.61 -21.32 -23.11
C GLN A 28 16.74 -20.20 -22.54
N VAL A 29 15.79 -19.70 -23.34
CA VAL A 29 14.76 -18.73 -22.89
C VAL A 29 13.99 -19.27 -21.68
N ALA A 30 13.50 -20.51 -21.75
CA ALA A 30 12.77 -21.12 -20.63
C ALA A 30 13.65 -21.32 -19.37
N ARG A 31 14.96 -21.53 -19.54
CA ARG A 31 15.89 -21.67 -18.42
C ARG A 31 16.22 -20.32 -17.79
N ASP A 32 16.36 -19.29 -18.61
CA ASP A 32 16.63 -17.94 -18.18
C ASP A 32 15.38 -17.32 -17.53
N GLU A 33 14.18 -17.54 -18.06
CA GLU A 33 12.91 -17.21 -17.40
C GLU A 33 12.74 -17.94 -16.06
N LYS A 34 13.12 -19.22 -16.00
CA LYS A 34 13.05 -20.00 -14.75
C LYS A 34 14.08 -19.54 -13.73
N ARG A 35 15.24 -19.08 -14.18
CA ARG A 35 16.28 -18.49 -13.32
C ARG A 35 15.87 -17.10 -12.86
N GLU A 36 15.29 -16.27 -13.72
CA GLU A 36 14.77 -14.95 -13.38
C GLU A 36 13.59 -15.06 -12.41
N GLN A 37 12.68 -16.04 -12.58
CA GLN A 37 11.64 -16.35 -11.60
C GLN A 37 12.21 -16.86 -10.27
N LYS A 38 13.29 -17.65 -10.31
CA LYS A 38 13.95 -18.15 -9.10
C LYS A 38 14.72 -17.03 -8.38
N ASP A 39 15.35 -16.13 -9.12
CA ASP A 39 16.10 -14.99 -8.60
C ASP A 39 15.13 -13.91 -8.09
N ALA A 40 13.95 -13.76 -8.71
CA ALA A 40 12.84 -12.94 -8.21
C ALA A 40 12.21 -13.54 -6.95
N ALA A 41 12.03 -14.86 -6.89
CA ALA A 41 11.59 -15.55 -5.67
C ALA A 41 12.65 -15.45 -4.55
N ALA A 42 13.94 -15.53 -4.89
CA ALA A 42 15.03 -15.34 -3.95
C ALA A 42 15.19 -13.89 -3.50
N ALA A 43 14.82 -12.91 -4.33
CA ALA A 43 14.77 -11.49 -3.95
C ALA A 43 13.57 -11.17 -3.03
N ASP A 44 12.42 -11.83 -3.23
CA ASP A 44 11.26 -11.78 -2.33
C ASP A 44 11.59 -12.47 -0.97
N ASP A 45 12.40 -13.54 -0.98
CA ASP A 45 12.92 -14.19 0.22
C ASP A 45 14.08 -13.42 0.89
N ALA A 46 14.88 -12.64 0.13
CA ALA A 46 16.00 -11.84 0.63
C ALA A 46 15.56 -10.46 1.19
N GLU A 47 14.30 -10.07 1.03
CA GLU A 47 13.63 -9.10 1.90
C GLU A 47 13.27 -9.71 3.27
N SER A 48 14.04 -10.71 3.73
CA SER A 48 14.05 -11.23 5.09
C SER A 48 15.49 -11.11 5.59
N GLU A 49 15.79 -10.23 6.54
CA GLU A 49 15.72 -10.58 7.96
C GLU A 49 15.54 -9.37 8.89
N GLU A 50 15.54 -8.13 8.37
CA GLU A 50 15.23 -6.96 9.21
C GLU A 50 13.72 -6.76 9.25
N LYS A 51 13.05 -7.42 10.22
CA LYS A 51 11.64 -7.17 10.50
C LYS A 51 11.48 -5.69 10.83
N THR A 52 11.03 -4.90 9.87
CA THR A 52 10.63 -3.52 10.11
C THR A 52 9.63 -3.49 11.27
N GLU A 53 9.60 -2.39 12.04
CA GLU A 53 8.70 -2.26 13.19
C GLU A 53 7.23 -2.57 12.84
N ILE A 54 6.84 -2.29 11.58
CA ILE A 54 5.51 -2.60 11.03
C ILE A 54 5.22 -4.11 11.08
N TYR A 55 6.17 -4.97 10.73
CA TYR A 55 5.97 -6.43 10.80
C TYR A 55 5.87 -6.92 12.24
N ILE A 56 6.67 -6.35 13.15
CA ILE A 56 6.61 -6.68 14.58
C ILE A 56 5.25 -6.29 15.16
N LEU A 57 4.73 -5.12 14.79
CA LEU A 57 3.43 -4.64 15.23
C LEU A 57 2.27 -5.40 14.59
N ALA A 58 2.38 -5.78 13.31
CA ALA A 58 1.38 -6.61 12.64
C ALA A 58 1.30 -8.02 13.25
N ASP A 59 2.40 -8.58 13.74
CA ASP A 59 2.41 -9.88 14.45
C ASP A 59 1.67 -9.81 15.81
N ARG A 60 1.45 -8.61 16.38
CA ARG A 60 0.63 -8.42 17.60
C ARG A 60 -0.86 -8.30 17.32
N TRP A 61 -1.27 -8.27 16.05
CA TRP A 61 -2.68 -8.14 15.67
C TRP A 61 -3.49 -9.35 16.14
N ASN A 62 -4.57 -9.07 16.87
CA ASN A 62 -5.59 -10.04 17.25
C ASN A 62 -6.97 -9.49 16.87
N GLU A 63 -7.65 -10.18 15.95
CA GLU A 63 -8.96 -9.74 15.45
C GLU A 63 -10.06 -9.82 16.52
N ASP A 64 -10.06 -10.86 17.34
CA ASP A 64 -11.08 -11.06 18.38
C ASP A 64 -10.96 -9.99 19.47
N GLU A 65 -9.73 -9.69 19.90
CA GLU A 65 -9.46 -8.60 20.84
C GLU A 65 -9.89 -7.23 20.28
N TYR A 66 -9.60 -6.96 19.00
CA TYR A 66 -10.06 -5.74 18.35
C TYR A 66 -11.58 -5.65 18.27
N ARG A 67 -12.26 -6.74 17.92
CA ARG A 67 -13.73 -6.79 17.89
C ARG A 67 -14.34 -6.58 19.27
N ALA A 68 -13.75 -7.17 20.31
CA ALA A 68 -14.15 -6.95 21.69
C ALA A 68 -13.97 -5.48 22.10
N LEU A 69 -12.83 -4.86 21.77
CA LEU A 69 -12.58 -3.44 22.03
C LEU A 69 -13.58 -2.54 21.31
N ILE A 70 -13.85 -2.77 20.02
CA ILE A 70 -14.81 -1.95 19.26
C ILE A 70 -16.23 -2.08 19.80
N ALA A 71 -16.59 -3.24 20.37
CA ALA A 71 -17.89 -3.45 20.98
C ALA A 71 -18.10 -2.62 22.26
N THR A 72 -17.03 -2.13 22.91
CA THR A 72 -17.16 -1.22 24.06
C THR A 72 -17.35 0.25 23.66
N GLU A 73 -17.38 0.55 22.35
CA GLU A 73 -17.52 1.91 21.82
C GLU A 73 -16.55 2.93 22.46
N PRO A 74 -15.23 2.69 22.44
CA PRO A 74 -14.23 3.52 23.14
C PRO A 74 -14.19 4.97 22.63
N TRP A 75 -14.72 5.22 21.43
CA TRP A 75 -14.89 6.57 20.91
C TRP A 75 -15.91 7.41 21.67
N THR A 76 -16.91 6.78 22.29
CA THR A 76 -17.91 7.48 23.11
C THR A 76 -17.24 8.06 24.35
N GLU A 77 -16.47 7.24 25.07
CA GLU A 77 -15.69 7.69 26.23
C GLU A 77 -14.66 8.75 25.85
N MET A 78 -13.89 8.53 24.76
CA MET A 78 -12.93 9.52 24.25
C MET A 78 -13.61 10.86 23.94
N PHE A 79 -14.77 10.81 23.28
CA PHE A 79 -15.51 12.01 22.95
C PHE A 79 -16.03 12.70 24.21
N GLU A 80 -16.66 11.99 25.14
CA GLU A 80 -17.18 12.56 26.39
C GLU A 80 -16.10 13.19 27.27
N ALA A 81 -14.92 12.55 27.33
CA ALA A 81 -13.75 12.99 28.08
C ALA A 81 -12.93 14.10 27.39
N ARG A 82 -13.29 14.51 26.17
CA ARG A 82 -12.58 15.57 25.44
C ARG A 82 -12.58 16.88 26.23
N PRO A 83 -11.52 17.70 26.15
CA PRO A 83 -11.53 19.06 26.68
C PRO A 83 -12.68 19.87 26.09
N LYS A 84 -13.47 20.52 26.96
CA LYS A 84 -14.61 21.37 26.59
C LYS A 84 -14.34 22.86 26.78
N GLU A 85 -13.10 23.19 27.14
CA GLU A 85 -12.65 24.55 27.42
C GLU A 85 -11.80 25.07 26.27
N LEU A 86 -11.97 26.35 25.97
CA LEU A 86 -11.12 27.08 25.02
C LEU A 86 -9.96 27.69 25.81
N TYR A 87 -8.72 27.42 25.40
CA TYR A 87 -7.53 27.84 26.14
C TYR A 87 -7.38 29.38 26.21
N ASP A 88 -7.65 30.08 25.11
CA ASP A 88 -7.38 31.51 25.00
C ASP A 88 -8.64 32.41 25.09
N TYR A 89 -9.84 31.82 25.08
CA TYR A 89 -11.10 32.56 24.94
C TYR A 89 -12.18 32.05 25.89
N LYS A 90 -13.04 32.95 26.39
CA LYS A 90 -14.30 32.55 27.01
C LYS A 90 -15.36 32.41 25.94
N ARG A 91 -16.17 31.33 26.00
CA ARG A 91 -17.27 31.12 25.05
C ARG A 91 -18.26 32.29 25.05
N GLU A 92 -18.52 32.91 26.19
CA GLU A 92 -19.46 34.03 26.33
C GLU A 92 -19.07 35.24 25.47
N ASP A 93 -17.77 35.51 25.35
CA ASP A 93 -17.20 36.65 24.63
C ASP A 93 -17.18 36.45 23.10
N LEU A 94 -17.51 35.24 22.63
CA LEU A 94 -17.55 34.94 21.20
C LEU A 94 -18.80 35.50 20.52
N SER A 95 -18.67 35.86 19.25
CA SER A 95 -19.80 36.23 18.40
C SER A 95 -20.81 35.08 18.26
N VAL A 96 -22.06 35.42 17.93
CA VAL A 96 -23.13 34.43 17.69
C VAL A 96 -22.73 33.46 16.57
N ASP A 97 -22.15 33.98 15.49
CA ASP A 97 -21.73 33.18 14.35
C ASP A 97 -20.60 32.21 14.73
N THR A 98 -19.61 32.68 15.50
CA THR A 98 -18.51 31.83 15.98
C THR A 98 -19.03 30.72 16.91
N LYS A 99 -19.95 31.03 17.82
CA LYS A 99 -20.59 30.03 18.68
C LYS A 99 -21.29 28.96 17.84
N HIS A 100 -22.05 29.39 16.84
CA HIS A 100 -22.76 28.47 15.95
C HIS A 100 -21.81 27.56 15.14
N GLN A 101 -20.68 28.09 14.66
CA GLN A 101 -19.68 27.26 13.97
C GLN A 101 -18.98 26.28 14.91
N LEU A 102 -18.69 26.68 16.15
CA LEU A 102 -18.15 25.77 17.16
C LEU A 102 -19.13 24.64 17.47
N ASP A 103 -20.41 24.95 17.64
CA ASP A 103 -21.43 23.94 17.90
C ASP A 103 -21.57 22.96 16.72
N LYS A 104 -21.51 23.46 15.47
CA LYS A 104 -21.44 22.61 14.27
C LYS A 104 -20.21 21.72 14.25
N TYR A 105 -19.04 22.25 14.61
CA TYR A 105 -17.81 21.46 14.66
C TYR A 105 -17.88 20.37 15.73
N VAL A 106 -18.45 20.67 16.90
CA VAL A 106 -18.63 19.69 17.97
C VAL A 106 -19.63 18.60 17.57
N ALA A 107 -20.76 18.97 16.98
CA ALA A 107 -21.74 18.02 16.45
C ALA A 107 -21.11 17.14 15.36
N PHE A 108 -20.35 17.74 14.45
CA PHE A 108 -19.58 17.01 13.45
C PHE A 108 -18.67 15.99 14.14
N MET A 109 -17.86 16.37 15.12
CA MET A 109 -16.98 15.43 15.84
C MET A 109 -17.74 14.30 16.55
N GLU A 110 -18.94 14.57 17.08
CA GLU A 110 -19.79 13.58 17.76
C GLU A 110 -20.26 12.48 16.80
N GLU A 111 -20.88 12.89 15.68
CA GLU A 111 -21.37 12.01 14.61
C GLU A 111 -20.26 11.10 14.05
N ASN A 112 -19.02 11.53 14.26
CA ASN A 112 -17.81 11.02 13.66
C ASN A 112 -16.79 10.51 14.71
N ALA A 113 -17.18 10.39 15.97
CA ALA A 113 -16.26 10.06 17.05
C ALA A 113 -15.47 8.77 16.77
N ARG A 114 -16.12 7.76 16.17
CA ARG A 114 -15.50 6.49 15.83
C ARG A 114 -14.33 6.62 14.87
N ALA A 115 -14.50 7.29 13.73
CA ALA A 115 -13.40 7.31 12.76
C ALA A 115 -12.29 8.26 13.22
N LEU A 116 -12.61 9.32 13.97
CA LEU A 116 -11.60 10.14 14.64
C LEU A 116 -10.78 9.30 15.63
N TRP A 117 -11.43 8.47 16.43
CA TRP A 117 -10.74 7.53 17.33
C TRP A 117 -9.84 6.56 16.55
N GLU A 118 -10.34 5.96 15.47
CA GLU A 118 -9.59 5.01 14.63
C GLU A 118 -8.36 5.66 13.94
N ILE A 119 -8.43 6.94 13.55
CA ILE A 119 -7.30 7.70 12.97
C ILE A 119 -6.25 8.03 14.06
N LEU A 120 -6.69 8.48 15.23
CA LEU A 120 -5.78 8.89 16.31
C LEU A 120 -5.05 7.71 16.96
N HIS A 121 -5.67 6.53 17.01
CA HIS A 121 -5.15 5.37 17.73
C HIS A 121 -4.47 4.33 16.83
N TRP A 122 -4.00 4.73 15.63
CA TRP A 122 -3.11 3.99 14.71
C TRP A 122 -3.06 2.48 14.96
N LEU A 123 -4.10 1.77 14.51
CA LEU A 123 -4.17 0.31 14.67
C LEU A 123 -3.56 -0.38 13.45
N ILE A 124 -2.58 -1.26 13.66
CA ILE A 124 -2.00 -2.07 12.58
C ILE A 124 -2.80 -3.37 12.47
N MET A 125 -3.56 -3.49 11.38
CA MET A 125 -4.27 -4.72 11.02
C MET A 125 -3.39 -5.56 10.12
N LYS A 126 -3.25 -6.84 10.42
CA LYS A 126 -2.54 -7.77 9.54
C LYS A 126 -3.40 -8.09 8.32
N THR A 127 -3.07 -7.54 7.16
CA THR A 127 -3.88 -7.68 5.91
C THR A 127 -3.22 -8.55 4.85
N ARG A 128 -1.93 -8.87 5.00
CA ARG A 128 -1.14 -9.72 4.10
C ARG A 128 -0.53 -10.87 4.89
N GLY A 129 -0.72 -12.08 4.39
CA GLY A 129 -0.05 -13.27 4.90
C GLY A 129 1.31 -13.46 4.23
N LYS A 130 2.25 -14.13 4.91
CA LYS A 130 3.53 -14.56 4.34
C LYS A 130 3.36 -15.77 3.43
N THR A 131 2.25 -16.50 3.58
CA THR A 131 1.90 -17.66 2.75
C THR A 131 0.47 -17.53 2.22
N ALA A 132 0.13 -18.26 1.16
CA ALA A 132 -1.24 -18.32 0.64
C ALA A 132 -2.24 -18.82 1.70
N LYS A 133 -1.86 -19.85 2.48
CA LYS A 133 -2.68 -20.38 3.57
C LYS A 133 -2.94 -19.35 4.67
N GLU A 134 -1.95 -18.51 4.96
CA GLU A 134 -2.10 -17.41 5.91
C GLU A 134 -2.99 -16.30 5.33
N ALA A 135 -2.87 -15.98 4.04
CA ALA A 135 -3.71 -14.99 3.38
C ALA A 135 -5.21 -15.35 3.46
N ASP A 136 -5.57 -16.61 3.25
CA ASP A 136 -6.96 -17.09 3.38
C ASP A 136 -7.50 -16.91 4.81
N SER A 137 -6.66 -17.13 5.83
CA SER A 137 -7.04 -16.93 7.24
C SER A 137 -7.25 -15.46 7.63
N LEU A 138 -6.80 -14.50 6.79
CA LEU A 138 -6.88 -13.06 7.05
C LEU A 138 -8.09 -12.39 6.37
N ALA A 139 -9.05 -13.14 5.83
CA ALA A 139 -10.22 -12.55 5.19
C ALA A 139 -11.01 -11.59 6.11
N GLY A 140 -11.09 -11.91 7.41
CA GLY A 140 -11.74 -11.07 8.43
C GLY A 140 -11.02 -9.73 8.62
N SER A 141 -9.71 -9.76 8.86
CA SER A 141 -8.89 -8.56 9.03
C SER A 141 -8.84 -7.69 7.78
N GLN A 142 -8.81 -8.29 6.59
CA GLN A 142 -8.92 -7.57 5.32
C GLN A 142 -10.27 -6.85 5.18
N GLN A 143 -11.37 -7.49 5.58
CA GLN A 143 -12.68 -6.85 5.57
C GLN A 143 -12.75 -5.70 6.58
N LEU A 144 -12.21 -5.88 7.78
CA LEU A 144 -12.12 -4.83 8.80
C LEU A 144 -11.32 -3.63 8.30
N TYR A 145 -10.16 -3.89 7.69
CA TYR A 145 -9.32 -2.86 7.09
C TYR A 145 -10.08 -2.08 6.01
N LYS A 146 -10.75 -2.77 5.07
CA LYS A 146 -11.57 -2.12 4.04
C LYS A 146 -12.68 -1.26 4.65
N ARG A 147 -13.43 -1.79 5.62
CA ARG A 147 -14.50 -1.02 6.30
C ARG A 147 -13.95 0.22 7.00
N ARG A 148 -12.78 0.11 7.61
CA ARG A 148 -12.07 1.23 8.23
C ARG A 148 -11.66 2.27 7.18
N CYS A 149 -11.04 1.87 6.07
CA CYS A 149 -10.72 2.76 4.97
C CYS A 149 -11.96 3.46 4.40
N TYR A 150 -13.07 2.74 4.19
CA TYR A 150 -14.32 3.35 3.73
C TYR A 150 -14.89 4.36 4.71
N ARG A 151 -14.72 4.14 6.01
CA ARG A 151 -15.00 5.20 6.98
C ARG A 151 -14.10 6.37 6.62
N HIS A 152 -12.77 6.26 6.70
CA HIS A 152 -11.83 7.37 6.48
C HIS A 152 -11.90 8.10 5.12
N VAL A 153 -12.29 7.44 4.03
CA VAL A 153 -12.37 8.06 2.70
C VAL A 153 -13.57 9.01 2.59
N ASN A 154 -14.64 8.79 3.35
CA ASN A 154 -15.80 9.68 3.36
C ASN A 154 -15.58 10.99 4.17
N TRP A 155 -14.32 11.38 4.41
CA TRP A 155 -13.92 12.51 5.29
C TRP A 155 -13.07 13.56 4.57
N LEU A 156 -12.52 13.23 3.40
CA LEU A 156 -11.70 14.10 2.54
C LEU A 156 -12.45 14.36 1.23
#